data_AF-A0A3B8RDI6-F1
#
_entry.id   AF-A0A3B8RDI6-F1
#
_cell.length_a   1.000
_cell.length_b   1.000
_cell.length_c   1.000
_cell.angle_alpha   90.00
_cell.angle_beta   90.00
_cell.angle_gamma   90.00
#
_symmetry.space_group_name_H-M   'P 1'
#
loop_
_entity.id
_entity.type
_entity.pdbx_description
1 polymer ?
#
loop_
_entity_poly.entity_id
_entity_poly.type
_entity_poly.pdbx_seq_one_letter_code
_entity_poly.pdbx_strand_id
1 'polypeptide(L)' 'GYDQVLPKASMPGAQWFSGAALNYAQQCLHWAENADFAQQTALIAQSETERERQWTWEALSSEVAHLQQLLREHGVER' A
#
# COMPACT_ATOMS: atom_id res chain seq x y z
N GLY A 1 -9.58 -3.60 15.17
CA GLY A 1 -9.52 -4.79 16.03
C GLY A 1 -9.94 -6.00 15.23
N TYR A 2 -9.67 -7.21 15.72
CA TYR A 2 -10.17 -8.47 15.16
C TYR A 2 -11.00 -9.20 16.24
N ASP A 3 -11.91 -10.07 15.82
CA ASP A 3 -12.70 -10.90 16.73
C ASP A 3 -11.92 -12.13 17.17
N GLN A 4 -11.28 -12.81 16.21
CA GLN A 4 -10.47 -14.00 16.44
C GLN A 4 -9.30 -14.06 15.44
N VAL A 5 -8.18 -14.63 15.88
CA VAL A 5 -6.97 -14.75 15.05
C VAL A 5 -7.12 -15.82 13.97
N LEU A 6 -7.66 -17.00 14.30
CA LEU A 6 -7.81 -18.13 13.38
C LEU A 6 -9.10 -18.91 13.67
N PRO A 7 -10.28 -18.35 13.37
CA PRO A 7 -11.56 -19.04 13.57
C PRO A 7 -11.73 -20.32 12.76
N LYS A 8 -11.03 -20.45 11.61
CA LYS A 8 -11.04 -21.65 10.77
C LYS A 8 -9.64 -21.98 10.28
N ALA A 9 -9.09 -23.10 10.76
CA ALA A 9 -7.73 -23.55 10.44
C ALA A 9 -7.66 -24.60 9.30
N SER A 10 -8.81 -25.14 8.86
CA SER A 10 -8.84 -26.16 7.80
C SER A 10 -8.50 -25.59 6.43
N MET A 11 -7.82 -26.38 5.60
CA MET A 11 -7.40 -26.01 4.24
C MET A 11 -8.15 -26.84 3.19
N PRO A 12 -8.61 -26.24 2.07
CA PRO A 12 -8.53 -24.81 1.73
C PRO A 12 -9.57 -23.93 2.48
N GLY A 13 -9.33 -22.61 2.50
CA GLY A 13 -10.28 -21.63 3.05
C GLY A 13 -10.12 -21.35 4.54
N ALA A 14 -8.89 -21.36 5.05
CA ALA A 14 -8.58 -20.84 6.37
C ALA A 14 -8.95 -19.35 6.47
N GLN A 15 -9.46 -18.93 7.62
CA GLN A 15 -9.86 -17.54 7.87
C GLN A 15 -8.98 -16.97 8.99
N TRP A 16 -8.32 -15.85 8.70
CA TRP A 16 -7.43 -15.17 9.63
C TRP A 16 -7.99 -13.79 10.00
N PHE A 17 -7.84 -13.40 11.26
CA PHE A 17 -8.18 -12.06 11.78
C PHE A 17 -9.58 -11.61 11.37
N SER A 18 -10.60 -12.47 11.57
CA SER A 18 -11.97 -12.16 11.20
C SER A 18 -12.47 -10.87 11.86
N GLY A 19 -13.28 -10.11 11.14
CA GLY A 19 -13.79 -8.81 11.60
C GLY A 19 -12.78 -7.66 11.49
N ALA A 20 -11.51 -7.94 11.23
CA ALA A 20 -10.52 -6.89 10.98
C ALA A 20 -10.76 -6.20 9.64
N ALA A 21 -10.65 -4.87 9.66
CA ALA A 21 -10.51 -4.06 8.47
C ALA A 21 -9.16 -3.35 8.53
N LEU A 22 -8.45 -3.31 7.41
CA LEU A 22 -7.22 -2.55 7.22
C LEU A 22 -7.18 -1.98 5.81
N ASN A 23 -6.30 -1.01 5.61
CA ASN A 23 -5.93 -0.53 4.29
C ASN A 23 -4.48 -0.95 4.02
N TYR A 24 -4.28 -1.83 3.03
CA TYR A 24 -2.95 -2.34 2.70
C TYR A 24 -2.02 -1.24 2.20
N ALA A 25 -2.49 -0.37 1.31
CA ALA A 25 -1.70 0.73 0.76
C ALA A 25 -1.27 1.72 1.86
N GLN A 26 -2.17 2.03 2.80
CA GLN A 26 -1.84 2.86 3.96
C GLN A 26 -0.69 2.24 4.78
N GLN A 27 -0.78 0.94 5.07
CA GLN A 27 0.27 0.25 5.83
C GLN A 27 1.59 0.19 5.06
N CYS A 28 1.56 0.02 3.74
CA CYS A 28 2.79 0.03 2.94
C CYS A 28 3.43 1.42 2.85
N LEU A 29 2.63 2.49 2.83
CA LEU A 29 3.08 3.87 2.59
C LEU A 29 3.22 4.71 3.88
N HIS A 30 3.03 4.13 5.06
CA HIS A 30 3.01 4.87 6.33
C HIS A 30 4.29 5.69 6.60
N TRP A 31 5.42 5.32 5.99
CA TRP A 31 6.69 6.03 6.14
C TRP A 31 6.67 7.44 5.54
N ALA A 32 5.77 7.71 4.60
CA ALA A 32 5.56 9.04 4.05
C ALA A 32 5.05 10.05 5.10
N GLU A 33 4.36 9.58 6.15
CA GLU A 33 3.85 10.41 7.24
C GLU A 33 4.92 10.75 8.28
N ASN A 34 6.07 10.07 8.25
CA ASN A 34 7.17 10.33 9.17
C ASN A 34 8.16 11.30 8.53
N ALA A 35 8.33 12.49 9.12
CA ALA A 35 9.20 13.55 8.61
C ALA A 35 10.66 13.09 8.38
N ASP A 36 11.17 12.18 9.21
CA ASP A 36 12.54 11.66 9.08
C ASP A 36 12.70 10.73 7.87
N PHE A 37 11.61 10.13 7.39
CA PHE A 37 11.58 9.16 6.30
C PHE A 37 10.96 9.68 5.01
N ALA A 38 10.13 10.73 5.07
CA ALA A 38 9.38 11.25 3.93
C ALA A 38 10.26 11.52 2.70
N GLN A 39 11.47 12.05 2.91
CA GLN A 39 12.44 12.36 1.86
C GLN A 39 13.43 11.22 1.55
N GLN A 40 13.36 10.08 2.25
CA GLN A 40 14.19 8.91 1.95
C GLN A 40 13.61 8.12 0.77
N THR A 41 14.48 7.46 0.01
CA THR A 41 14.10 6.65 -1.15
C THR A 41 13.23 5.46 -0.74
N ALA A 42 12.03 5.37 -1.31
CA ALA A 42 11.09 4.26 -1.15
C ALA A 42 11.18 3.24 -2.29
N LEU A 43 11.42 3.72 -3.52
CA LEU A 43 11.44 2.91 -4.72
C LEU A 43 12.56 3.35 -5.66
N ILE A 44 13.30 2.36 -6.17
CA ILE A 44 14.30 2.53 -7.22
C ILE A 44 13.80 1.74 -8.43
N ALA A 45 13.42 2.42 -9.51
CA ALA A 45 13.15 1.78 -10.79
C ALA A 45 14.41 1.79 -11.65
N GLN A 46 14.78 0.60 -12.12
CA GLN A 46 15.88 0.40 -13.05
C GLN A 46 15.34 -0.22 -14.34
N SER A 47 15.92 0.21 -15.46
CA SER A 47 15.54 -0.19 -16.81
C SER A 47 16.81 -0.42 -17.61
N GLU A 48 16.75 -1.29 -18.62
CA GLU A 48 17.86 -1.48 -19.57
C GLU A 48 17.98 -0.31 -20.57
N THR A 49 16.89 0.45 -20.75
CA THR A 49 16.78 1.52 -21.76
C THR A 49 16.72 2.91 -21.16
N GLU A 50 16.28 3.02 -19.91
CA GLU A 50 16.11 4.30 -19.21
C GLU A 50 17.09 4.41 -18.03
N ARG A 51 17.40 5.66 -17.66
CA ARG A 51 18.19 5.93 -16.46
C ARG A 51 17.40 5.50 -15.22
N GLU A 52 18.15 5.05 -14.21
CA GLU A 52 17.60 4.79 -12.88
C GLU A 52 16.79 6.00 -12.39
N ARG A 53 15.62 5.71 -11.83
CA ARG A 53 14.77 6.71 -11.18
C ARG A 53 14.50 6.30 -9.75
N GLN A 54 14.60 7.26 -8.84
CA GLN A 54 14.29 7.08 -7.43
C GLN A 54 13.08 7.92 -7.06
N TRP A 55 12.21 7.37 -6.22
CA TRP A 55 11.10 8.09 -5.60
C TRP A 55 11.28 8.08 -4.10
N THR A 56 11.05 9.24 -3.47
CA THR A 56 10.93 9.33 -2.02
C THR A 56 9.60 8.73 -1.55
N TRP A 57 9.49 8.44 -0.25
CA TRP A 57 8.22 8.01 0.35
C TRP A 57 7.08 8.99 0.10
N GLU A 58 7.35 10.29 0.25
CA GLU A 58 6.37 11.35 -0.04
C GLU A 58 5.92 11.34 -1.50
N ALA A 59 6.89 11.29 -2.44
CA ALA A 59 6.60 11.28 -3.87
C ALA A 59 5.79 10.06 -4.29
N LEU A 60 6.17 8.86 -3.81
CA LEU A 60 5.44 7.63 -4.10
C LEU A 60 4.02 7.67 -3.54
N SER A 61 3.83 8.19 -2.33
CA SER A 61 2.50 8.33 -1.71
C SER A 61 1.60 9.28 -2.52
N SER A 62 2.15 10.40 -2.99
CA SER A 62 1.42 11.35 -3.85
C SER A 62 0.99 10.72 -5.17
N GLU A 63 1.87 9.97 -5.84
CA GLU A 63 1.53 9.30 -7.11
C GLU A 63 0.45 8.23 -6.92
N VAL A 64 0.50 7.47 -5.82
CA VAL A 64 -0.54 6.50 -5.48
C VAL A 64 -1.88 7.20 -5.21
N ALA A 65 -1.88 8.34 -4.53
CA ALA A 65 -3.09 9.13 -4.28
C ALA A 65 -3.72 9.66 -5.59
N HIS A 66 -2.89 10.15 -6.52
CA HIS A 66 -3.35 10.59 -7.84
C HIS A 66 -4.00 9.43 -8.62
N LEU A 67 -3.34 8.27 -8.66
CA LEU A 67 -3.89 7.10 -9.34
C LEU A 67 -5.19 6.62 -8.67
N GLN A 68 -5.26 6.61 -7.35
CA GLN A 68 -6.48 6.26 -6.60
C GLN A 68 -7.64 7.17 -7.01
N GLN A 69 -7.42 8.48 -7.08
CA GLN A 69 -8.45 9.43 -7.49
C GLN A 69 -8.92 9.14 -8.92
N LEU A 70 -7.99 8.93 -9.86
CA LEU A 70 -8.33 8.59 -11.25
C LEU A 70 -9.16 7.31 -11.35
N LEU A 71 -8.81 6.27 -10.60
CA LEU A 71 -9.57 5.01 -10.58
C LEU A 71 -11.01 5.21 -10.07
N ARG A 72 -11.18 6.04 -9.03
CA ARG A 72 -12.52 6.39 -8.53
C ARG A 72 -13.34 7.16 -9.57
N GLU A 73 -12.74 8.10 -10.27
CA GLU A 73 -13.38 8.85 -11.37
C GLU A 73 -13.82 7.92 -12.52
N HIS A 74 -13.13 6.79 -12.70
CA HIS A 74 -13.48 5.75 -13.68
C HIS A 74 -14.42 4.66 -13.14
N GLY A 75 -15.01 4.85 -11.96
CA GLY A 75 -16.04 3.96 -11.42
C GLY A 75 -15.51 2.75 -10.66
N VAL A 76 -14.24 2.75 -10.24
CA VAL A 76 -13.73 1.73 -9.31
C VAL A 76 -14.21 2.03 -7.90
N GLU A 77 -14.98 1.10 -7.34
CA GLU A 77 -15.58 1.19 -6.00
C GLU A 77 -15.05 0.09 -5.06
N ARG A 78 -15.45 0.15 -3.79
CA ARG A 78 -15.02 -0.78 -2.73
C ARG A 78 -15.92 -1.99 -2.63
#